data_AF-A0A3N5EQG3-F1
#
_entry.id   AF-A0A3N5EQG3-F1
#
_cell.length_a   1.000
_cell.length_b   1.000
_cell.length_c   1.000
_cell.angle_alpha   90.00
_cell.angle_beta   90.00
_cell.angle_gamma   90.00
#
_symmetry.space_group_name_H-M   'P 1'
#
loop_
_entity.id
_entity.type
_entity.pdbx_description
1 polymer ?
#
loop_
_entity_poly.entity_id
_entity_poly.type
_entity_poly.pdbx_seq_one_letter_code
_entity_poly.pdbx_strand_id
1 'polypeptide(L)'
;QIDEPCLGLALTDDDRRLRDAAYADAALGLGETPIVTVQFGEADPDTIEMLGRLGFAVQVPLASLPRLAATTAWSSLPELVLSVMDGRSVWADRYEPVHQALAALGDEARTIRIVPSTRLIFLPYTVEGGDLPAGFQFAREKARTLAAWGETLPGVGPEPAQAPPATWPEVGTLETRASRAERAAAQADLDLPAYPTTTIGSLPQTSDVRQLRVRLGRGEIDTATYDAEITRLIHHAIRWQEEMGLDVLVHGEFERTDMVEYFAVQMDGYHTTRAGWVTSYGSRCTRPPILAAPPTITEPMTVAEWRIAQDATDKPVKGMLTGPVTIVNWSFRPPGVDDDRLFWAVAQPIAEEVRHLVDAGARVIQVDEPAVRERWPLPTADAEAKRAIYARGVRAALNHVFNQPAGVQMHTHMCYGTDASIAALWTDVGVDVASIWYARSHDDDRIRAFYVGPSDGHLQIGPGLFDVHSPHSPGSEIMDERLRHFEDYMAPSDLWANPDCGMKTRTWEEIERQLTDMVAAARSRRAAIGSEP
;
A
#
# COMPACT_ATOMS: atom_id res chain seq x y z
N GLN A 1 -0.70 -27.91 -15.40
CA GLN A 1 -0.02 -26.70 -14.87
C GLN A 1 0.07 -26.85 -13.35
N ILE A 2 1.25 -26.65 -12.79
CA ILE A 2 1.55 -26.62 -11.36
C ILE A 2 2.13 -25.23 -11.08
N ASP A 3 1.58 -24.52 -10.10
CA ASP A 3 2.03 -23.18 -9.77
C ASP A 3 3.01 -23.26 -8.59
N GLU A 4 4.27 -22.95 -8.86
CA GLU A 4 5.38 -22.97 -7.90
C GLU A 4 6.02 -21.58 -7.80
N PRO A 5 5.28 -20.54 -7.36
CA PRO A 5 5.82 -19.19 -7.27
C PRO A 5 7.00 -19.08 -6.30
N CYS A 6 7.10 -19.99 -5.31
CA CYS A 6 8.21 -20.05 -4.37
C CYS A 6 9.56 -20.34 -5.07
N LEU A 7 9.56 -21.04 -6.20
CA LEU A 7 10.78 -21.32 -6.97
C LEU A 7 11.37 -20.05 -7.62
N GLY A 8 10.61 -18.96 -7.66
CA GLY A 8 11.10 -17.65 -8.11
C GLY A 8 11.88 -16.89 -7.05
N LEU A 9 11.90 -17.38 -5.79
CA LEU A 9 12.63 -16.79 -4.68
C LEU A 9 14.08 -17.29 -4.65
N ALA A 10 14.93 -16.60 -3.90
CA ALA A 10 16.27 -17.05 -3.56
C ALA A 10 16.17 -18.24 -2.60
N LEU A 11 16.28 -19.45 -3.16
CA LEU A 11 16.16 -20.71 -2.42
C LEU A 11 17.39 -20.98 -1.55
N THR A 12 17.17 -21.29 -0.28
CA THR A 12 18.19 -21.83 0.64
C THR A 12 18.52 -23.29 0.33
N ASP A 13 19.57 -23.84 0.94
CA ASP A 13 19.89 -25.26 0.80
C ASP A 13 18.78 -26.18 1.31
N ASP A 14 18.06 -25.76 2.36
CA ASP A 14 16.92 -26.50 2.90
C ASP A 14 15.73 -26.46 1.93
N ASP A 15 15.46 -25.30 1.31
CA ASP A 15 14.42 -25.16 0.27
C ASP A 15 14.72 -26.06 -0.94
N ARG A 16 15.99 -26.10 -1.37
CA ARG A 16 16.45 -26.97 -2.47
C ARG A 16 16.26 -28.44 -2.13
N ARG A 17 16.61 -28.87 -0.90
CA ARG A 17 16.37 -30.24 -0.44
C ARG A 17 14.89 -30.60 -0.41
N LEU A 18 14.03 -29.68 0.05
CA LEU A 18 12.58 -29.89 0.08
C LEU A 18 11.99 -29.99 -1.34
N ARG A 19 12.41 -29.11 -2.24
CA ARG A 19 12.07 -29.15 -3.66
C ARG A 19 12.46 -30.50 -4.26
N ASP A 20 13.71 -30.94 -4.08
CA ASP A 20 14.20 -32.19 -4.66
C ASP A 20 13.42 -33.38 -4.13
N ALA A 21 13.10 -33.41 -2.83
CA ALA A 21 12.25 -34.45 -2.24
C ALA A 21 10.82 -34.43 -2.79
N ALA A 22 10.23 -33.25 -3.02
CA ALA A 22 8.88 -33.11 -3.57
C ALA A 22 8.78 -33.63 -5.01
N TYR A 23 9.86 -33.54 -5.79
CA TYR A 23 9.91 -33.95 -7.20
C TYR A 23 10.60 -35.32 -7.44
N ALA A 24 11.17 -35.95 -6.40
CA ALA A 24 11.99 -37.16 -6.52
C ALA A 24 11.30 -38.33 -7.27
N ASP A 25 9.99 -38.51 -7.06
CA ASP A 25 9.17 -39.56 -7.70
C ASP A 25 8.09 -38.98 -8.62
N ALA A 26 8.31 -37.78 -9.18
CA ALA A 26 7.31 -37.06 -9.95
C ALA A 26 7.09 -37.63 -11.38
N ALA A 27 6.80 -38.92 -11.50
CA ALA A 27 6.22 -39.50 -12.69
C ALA A 27 4.70 -39.28 -12.68
N LEU A 28 4.24 -38.13 -13.21
CA LEU A 28 2.82 -37.80 -13.21
C LEU A 28 1.98 -38.67 -14.18
N GLY A 29 2.63 -39.42 -15.07
CA GLY A 29 1.96 -40.30 -16.04
C GLY A 29 1.01 -39.58 -16.99
N LEU A 30 1.24 -38.28 -17.21
CA LEU A 30 0.40 -37.44 -18.08
C LEU A 30 0.72 -37.70 -19.55
N GLY A 31 -0.30 -37.60 -20.41
CA GLY A 31 -0.14 -37.68 -21.87
C GLY A 31 0.44 -36.42 -22.52
N GLU A 32 0.64 -35.35 -21.73
CA GLU A 32 1.19 -34.06 -22.16
C GLU A 32 2.27 -33.60 -21.18
N THR A 33 3.17 -32.73 -21.65
CA THR A 33 4.24 -32.13 -20.83
C THR A 33 3.65 -31.33 -19.66
N PRO A 34 3.92 -31.69 -18.39
CA PRO A 34 3.52 -30.88 -17.25
C PRO A 34 4.28 -29.55 -17.24
N ILE A 35 3.56 -28.46 -16.98
CA ILE A 35 4.13 -27.10 -16.93
C ILE A 35 4.21 -26.65 -15.48
N VAL A 36 5.39 -26.23 -15.05
CA VAL A 36 5.63 -25.51 -13.79
C VAL A 36 5.63 -24.01 -14.07
N THR A 37 4.74 -23.26 -13.43
CA THR A 37 4.71 -21.79 -13.52
C THR A 37 5.42 -21.16 -12.33
N VAL A 38 6.30 -20.20 -12.63
CA VAL A 38 7.11 -19.49 -11.64
C VAL A 38 6.72 -18.02 -11.74
N GLN A 39 5.77 -17.62 -10.91
CA GLN A 39 5.20 -16.28 -10.89
C GLN A 39 5.97 -15.38 -9.89
N PHE A 40 6.02 -14.07 -10.16
CA PHE A 40 6.65 -13.04 -9.31
C PHE A 40 8.20 -13.09 -9.18
N GLY A 41 8.86 -14.02 -9.85
CA GLY A 41 10.31 -14.16 -9.88
C GLY A 41 10.76 -15.01 -11.07
N GLU A 42 11.97 -15.55 -11.00
CA GLU A 42 12.50 -16.51 -11.99
C GLU A 42 13.18 -17.67 -11.26
N ALA A 43 12.98 -18.89 -11.76
CA ALA A 43 13.70 -20.05 -11.24
C ALA A 43 15.17 -20.00 -11.66
N ASP A 44 16.06 -20.43 -10.77
CA ASP A 44 17.47 -20.55 -11.11
C ASP A 44 17.74 -21.67 -12.14
N PRO A 45 18.85 -21.60 -12.91
CA PRO A 45 19.15 -22.60 -13.92
C PRO A 45 19.21 -24.04 -13.40
N ASP A 46 19.69 -24.27 -12.18
CA ASP A 46 19.77 -25.62 -11.60
C ASP A 46 18.38 -26.20 -11.35
N THR A 47 17.44 -25.37 -10.88
CA THR A 47 16.03 -25.71 -10.70
C THR A 47 15.38 -26.05 -12.04
N ILE A 48 15.62 -25.22 -13.05
CA ILE A 48 15.11 -25.42 -14.41
C ILE A 48 15.66 -26.74 -14.98
N GLU A 49 16.96 -26.99 -14.82
CA GLU A 49 17.61 -28.20 -15.32
C GLU A 49 17.07 -29.46 -14.66
N MET A 50 16.93 -29.44 -13.34
CA MET A 50 16.39 -30.56 -12.56
C MET A 50 14.97 -30.91 -13.02
N LEU A 51 14.08 -29.91 -13.10
CA LEU A 51 12.70 -30.11 -13.55
C LEU A 51 12.62 -30.54 -15.01
N GLY A 52 13.45 -29.96 -15.88
CA GLY A 52 13.55 -30.34 -17.30
C GLY A 52 13.93 -31.80 -17.48
N ARG A 53 14.91 -32.30 -16.73
CA ARG A 53 15.32 -33.72 -16.73
C ARG A 53 14.22 -34.67 -16.26
N LEU A 54 13.29 -34.19 -15.43
CA LEU A 54 12.10 -34.92 -15.00
C LEU A 54 10.93 -34.82 -16.00
N GLY A 55 11.13 -34.12 -17.13
CA GLY A 55 10.12 -33.96 -18.19
C GLY A 55 9.15 -32.81 -17.97
N PHE A 56 9.43 -31.89 -17.05
CA PHE A 56 8.63 -30.68 -16.86
C PHE A 56 9.10 -29.56 -17.79
N ALA A 57 8.15 -28.83 -18.36
CA ALA A 57 8.42 -27.51 -18.92
C ALA A 57 8.34 -26.46 -17.81
N VAL A 58 9.22 -25.48 -17.81
CA VAL A 58 9.28 -24.43 -16.79
C VAL A 58 9.03 -23.08 -17.44
N GLN A 59 8.17 -22.26 -16.84
CA GLN A 59 7.94 -20.89 -17.28
C GLN A 59 9.20 -20.03 -17.07
N VAL A 60 9.65 -19.37 -18.13
CA VAL A 60 10.85 -18.52 -18.14
C VAL A 60 10.49 -17.12 -18.65
N PRO A 61 10.95 -16.04 -17.98
CA PRO A 61 10.82 -14.69 -18.51
C PRO A 61 11.52 -14.53 -19.86
N LEU A 62 10.86 -13.87 -20.83
CA LEU A 62 11.44 -13.61 -22.14
C LEU A 62 12.82 -12.94 -22.06
N ALA A 63 12.99 -11.99 -21.13
CA ALA A 63 14.26 -11.28 -20.91
C ALA A 63 15.41 -12.19 -20.42
N SER A 64 15.07 -13.35 -19.84
CA SER A 64 16.04 -14.31 -19.30
C SER A 64 16.42 -15.40 -20.30
N LEU A 65 15.73 -15.45 -21.44
CA LEU A 65 15.96 -16.44 -22.49
C LEU A 65 17.41 -16.48 -22.99
N PRO A 66 18.08 -15.35 -23.31
CA PRO A 66 19.48 -15.40 -23.77
C PRO A 66 20.44 -15.96 -22.72
N ARG A 67 20.17 -15.66 -21.43
CA ARG A 67 20.97 -16.16 -20.31
C ARG A 67 20.78 -17.65 -20.12
N LEU A 68 19.54 -18.13 -20.19
CA LEU A 68 19.20 -19.54 -20.08
C LEU A 68 19.83 -20.36 -21.21
N ALA A 69 19.76 -19.86 -22.45
CA ALA A 69 20.32 -20.52 -23.63
C ALA A 69 21.85 -20.77 -23.54
N ALA A 70 22.55 -20.03 -22.68
CA ALA A 70 23.97 -20.21 -22.41
C ALA A 70 24.27 -21.26 -21.30
N THR A 71 23.27 -21.96 -20.76
CA THR A 71 23.41 -22.94 -19.67
C THR A 71 23.03 -24.35 -20.10
N THR A 72 23.40 -25.36 -19.30
CA THR A 72 22.99 -26.76 -19.49
C THR A 72 21.49 -26.97 -19.31
N ALA A 73 20.82 -26.12 -18.52
CA ALA A 73 19.38 -26.14 -18.33
C ALA A 73 18.59 -25.98 -19.64
N TRP A 74 19.14 -25.22 -20.59
CA TRP A 74 18.53 -25.01 -21.91
C TRP A 74 18.16 -26.31 -22.61
N SER A 75 19.11 -27.24 -22.67
CA SER A 75 18.99 -28.51 -23.39
C SER A 75 18.15 -29.53 -22.63
N SER A 76 17.87 -29.29 -21.34
CA SER A 76 17.04 -30.18 -20.52
C SER A 76 15.54 -29.98 -20.75
N LEU A 77 15.14 -28.81 -21.25
CA LEU A 77 13.73 -28.43 -21.34
C LEU A 77 13.05 -29.14 -22.53
N PRO A 78 11.96 -29.89 -22.28
CA PRO A 78 11.19 -30.54 -23.35
C PRO A 78 10.41 -29.53 -24.21
N GLU A 79 9.95 -28.44 -23.61
CA GLU A 79 9.25 -27.33 -24.27
C GLU A 79 9.73 -25.99 -23.70
N LEU A 80 9.60 -24.93 -24.51
CA LEU A 80 9.89 -23.56 -24.08
C LEU A 80 8.59 -22.85 -23.68
N VAL A 81 8.41 -22.58 -22.39
CA VAL A 81 7.27 -21.81 -21.88
C VAL A 81 7.75 -20.40 -21.54
N LEU A 82 7.41 -19.41 -22.37
CA LEU A 82 7.93 -18.06 -22.27
C LEU A 82 6.86 -17.10 -21.74
N SER A 83 7.16 -16.36 -20.68
CA SER A 83 6.32 -15.25 -20.26
C SER A 83 6.62 -14.00 -21.07
N VAL A 84 5.62 -13.55 -21.83
CA VAL A 84 5.75 -12.48 -22.85
C VAL A 84 4.84 -11.27 -22.61
N MET A 85 3.97 -11.36 -21.60
CA MET A 85 2.91 -10.39 -21.34
C MET A 85 2.78 -10.17 -19.84
N ASP A 86 2.79 -8.93 -19.37
CA ASP A 86 2.67 -8.67 -17.94
C ASP A 86 1.22 -8.80 -17.46
N GLY A 87 0.95 -9.83 -16.66
CA GLY A 87 -0.36 -10.10 -16.06
C GLY A 87 -0.73 -9.21 -14.87
N ARG A 88 0.13 -8.25 -14.48
CA ARG A 88 -0.11 -7.28 -13.40
C ARG A 88 -0.13 -5.82 -13.86
N SER A 89 0.18 -5.58 -15.13
CA SER A 89 0.20 -4.26 -15.75
C SER A 89 -1.03 -4.08 -16.62
N VAL A 90 -1.64 -2.90 -16.62
CA VAL A 90 -2.74 -2.55 -17.54
C VAL A 90 -2.26 -1.90 -18.82
N TRP A 91 -0.96 -1.72 -19.01
CA TRP A 91 -0.42 -1.20 -20.27
C TRP A 91 -0.40 -2.31 -21.32
N ALA A 92 -0.60 -1.93 -22.58
CA ALA A 92 -0.47 -2.82 -23.70
C ALA A 92 0.98 -3.31 -23.85
N ASP A 93 1.18 -4.63 -23.90
CA ASP A 93 2.49 -5.23 -24.13
C ASP A 93 2.89 -5.14 -25.61
N ARG A 94 4.19 -5.16 -25.90
CA ARG A 94 4.71 -5.07 -27.28
C ARG A 94 5.06 -6.44 -27.81
N TYR A 95 4.78 -6.68 -29.09
CA TYR A 95 5.08 -7.96 -29.74
C TYR A 95 6.53 -8.04 -30.23
N GLU A 96 7.11 -6.92 -30.65
CA GLU A 96 8.45 -6.86 -31.23
C GLU A 96 9.54 -7.59 -30.41
N PRO A 97 9.62 -7.46 -29.06
CA PRO A 97 10.59 -8.23 -28.28
C PRO A 97 10.38 -9.76 -28.35
N VAL A 98 9.14 -10.21 -28.47
CA VAL A 98 8.79 -11.64 -28.61
C VAL A 98 9.29 -12.15 -29.96
N HIS A 99 8.99 -11.43 -31.03
CA HIS A 99 9.44 -11.76 -32.38
C HIS A 99 10.97 -11.82 -32.46
N GLN A 100 11.67 -10.82 -31.92
CA GLN A 100 13.14 -10.77 -31.91
C GLN A 100 13.75 -11.95 -31.15
N ALA A 101 13.22 -12.25 -29.96
CA ALA A 101 13.71 -13.35 -29.13
C ALA A 101 13.53 -14.71 -29.81
N LEU A 102 12.39 -14.94 -30.47
CA LEU A 102 12.10 -16.19 -31.15
C LEU A 102 12.85 -16.33 -32.48
N ALA A 103 13.00 -15.24 -33.23
CA ALA A 103 13.83 -15.23 -34.44
C ALA A 103 15.30 -15.57 -34.14
N ALA A 104 15.80 -15.17 -32.97
CA ALA A 104 17.15 -15.49 -32.52
C ALA A 104 17.36 -16.99 -32.19
N LEU A 105 16.28 -17.76 -31.96
CA LEU A 105 16.37 -19.20 -31.72
C LEU A 105 16.56 -20.02 -33.03
N GLY A 106 16.25 -19.43 -34.19
CA GLY A 106 16.36 -20.10 -35.49
C GLY A 106 15.36 -21.26 -35.66
N ASP A 107 15.73 -22.27 -36.45
CA ASP A 107 14.89 -23.46 -36.76
C ASP A 107 14.88 -24.48 -35.61
N GLU A 108 14.73 -24.01 -34.38
CA GLU A 108 14.70 -24.89 -33.21
C GLU A 108 13.41 -25.71 -33.17
N ALA A 109 13.54 -27.04 -33.24
CA ALA A 109 12.42 -27.99 -33.35
C ALA A 109 11.68 -28.26 -32.02
N ARG A 110 11.58 -27.27 -31.12
CA ARG A 110 10.88 -27.40 -29.83
C ARG A 110 9.52 -26.69 -29.86
N THR A 111 8.56 -27.25 -29.13
CA THR A 111 7.27 -26.57 -28.90
C THR A 111 7.51 -25.31 -28.08
N ILE A 112 7.00 -24.19 -28.58
CA ILE A 112 7.05 -22.88 -27.90
C ILE A 112 5.64 -22.54 -27.44
N ARG A 113 5.50 -22.24 -26.15
CA ARG A 113 4.26 -21.77 -25.54
C ARG A 113 4.49 -20.39 -24.95
N ILE A 114 3.70 -19.42 -25.40
CA ILE A 114 3.70 -18.08 -24.81
C ILE A 114 2.61 -17.97 -23.74
N VAL A 115 2.94 -17.36 -22.61
CA VAL A 115 2.06 -17.20 -21.45
C VAL A 115 2.17 -15.77 -20.88
N PRO A 116 1.20 -15.30 -20.08
CA PRO A 116 1.42 -14.13 -19.26
C PRO A 116 2.40 -14.42 -18.12
N SER A 117 3.03 -13.38 -17.56
CA SER A 117 3.96 -13.45 -16.42
C SER A 117 3.29 -14.00 -15.15
N THR A 118 2.00 -13.74 -15.01
CA THR A 118 1.16 -14.16 -13.89
C THR A 118 -0.25 -14.45 -14.40
N ARG A 119 -1.11 -15.03 -13.55
CA ARG A 119 -2.54 -15.12 -13.83
C ARG A 119 -3.13 -13.70 -14.03
N LEU A 120 -4.04 -13.54 -14.99
CA LEU A 120 -4.69 -12.24 -15.28
C LEU A 120 -5.72 -11.79 -14.22
N ILE A 121 -5.81 -12.49 -13.08
CA ILE A 121 -6.72 -12.16 -11.97
C ILE A 121 -6.38 -10.82 -11.30
N PHE A 122 -5.15 -10.33 -11.51
CA PHE A 122 -4.67 -9.05 -10.98
C PHE A 122 -5.09 -7.86 -11.83
N LEU A 123 -5.80 -8.10 -12.94
CA LEU A 123 -6.28 -7.06 -13.83
C LEU A 123 -7.81 -6.98 -13.74
N PRO A 124 -8.40 -5.82 -14.04
CA PRO A 124 -9.83 -5.77 -14.22
C PRO A 124 -10.23 -6.56 -15.46
N TYR A 125 -11.53 -6.79 -15.63
CA TYR A 125 -12.01 -7.68 -16.68
C TYR A 125 -11.83 -7.10 -18.09
N THR A 126 -12.29 -5.87 -18.34
CA THR A 126 -12.21 -5.24 -19.67
C THR A 126 -12.19 -3.72 -19.63
N VAL A 127 -11.50 -3.09 -20.59
CA VAL A 127 -11.53 -1.65 -20.83
C VAL A 127 -12.81 -1.18 -21.55
N GLU A 128 -13.60 -2.09 -22.11
CA GLU A 128 -14.85 -1.75 -22.81
C GLU A 128 -15.85 -1.07 -21.88
N GLY A 129 -16.46 0.03 -22.36
CA GLY A 129 -17.41 0.82 -21.58
C GLY A 129 -16.77 1.73 -20.53
N GLY A 130 -15.43 1.85 -20.53
CA GLY A 130 -14.69 2.82 -19.73
C GLY A 130 -14.25 4.04 -20.55
N ASP A 131 -13.87 5.11 -19.84
CA ASP A 131 -13.40 6.38 -20.40
C ASP A 131 -11.85 6.43 -20.49
N LEU A 132 -11.20 5.27 -20.66
CA LEU A 132 -9.73 5.18 -20.72
C LEU A 132 -9.20 5.53 -22.13
N PRO A 133 -8.10 6.30 -22.24
CA PRO A 133 -7.41 6.50 -23.50
C PRO A 133 -6.94 5.18 -24.14
N ALA A 134 -6.64 5.22 -25.45
CA ALA A 134 -5.96 4.10 -26.10
C ALA A 134 -4.58 3.86 -25.45
N GLY A 135 -4.16 2.60 -25.37
CA GLY A 135 -2.88 2.24 -24.72
C GLY A 135 -3.01 1.26 -23.55
N PHE A 136 -4.23 1.06 -23.04
CA PHE A 136 -4.51 0.18 -21.91
C PHE A 136 -5.20 -1.12 -22.34
N GLN A 137 -4.84 -2.22 -21.69
CA GLN A 137 -5.43 -3.54 -21.89
C GLN A 137 -5.67 -4.22 -20.53
N PHE A 138 -6.90 -4.69 -20.35
CA PHE A 138 -7.31 -5.45 -19.17
C PHE A 138 -7.31 -6.95 -19.50
N ALA A 139 -7.78 -7.81 -18.59
CA ALA A 139 -7.65 -9.26 -18.71
C ALA A 139 -8.18 -9.81 -20.05
N ARG A 140 -9.35 -9.35 -20.50
CA ARG A 140 -9.97 -9.82 -21.75
C ARG A 140 -9.18 -9.37 -22.98
N GLU A 141 -8.71 -8.13 -23.01
CA GLU A 141 -7.93 -7.59 -24.14
C GLU A 141 -6.55 -8.25 -24.21
N LYS A 142 -5.91 -8.48 -23.06
CA LYS A 142 -4.65 -9.23 -22.97
C LYS A 142 -4.78 -10.67 -23.42
N ALA A 143 -5.84 -11.38 -23.00
CA ALA A 143 -6.09 -12.74 -23.45
C ALA A 143 -6.27 -12.83 -24.98
N ARG A 144 -7.01 -11.89 -25.58
CA ARG A 144 -7.17 -11.80 -27.05
C ARG A 144 -5.84 -11.49 -27.75
N THR A 145 -5.06 -10.57 -27.20
CA THR A 145 -3.75 -10.18 -27.75
C THR A 145 -2.78 -11.37 -27.74
N LEU A 146 -2.71 -12.10 -26.62
CA LEU A 146 -1.87 -13.28 -26.50
C LEU A 146 -2.27 -14.40 -27.47
N ALA A 147 -3.57 -14.62 -27.68
CA ALA A 147 -4.06 -15.58 -28.66
C ALA A 147 -3.66 -15.20 -30.10
N ALA A 148 -3.84 -13.92 -30.46
CA ALA A 148 -3.43 -13.40 -31.77
C ALA A 148 -1.91 -13.51 -32.00
N TRP A 149 -1.11 -13.26 -30.97
CA TRP A 149 0.33 -13.48 -31.02
C TRP A 149 0.66 -14.95 -31.29
N GLY A 150 0.00 -15.88 -30.61
CA GLY A 150 0.20 -17.32 -30.81
C GLY A 150 -0.11 -17.78 -32.24
N GLU A 151 -1.13 -17.22 -32.89
CA GLU A 151 -1.45 -17.50 -34.30
C GLU A 151 -0.44 -16.89 -35.28
N THR A 152 0.29 -15.86 -34.87
CA THR A 152 1.23 -15.15 -35.74
C THR A 152 2.66 -15.71 -35.67
N LEU A 153 2.98 -16.53 -34.66
CA LEU A 153 4.32 -17.11 -34.49
C LEU A 153 4.75 -17.96 -35.70
N PRO A 154 5.99 -17.83 -36.21
CA PRO A 154 7.08 -16.93 -35.78
C PRO A 154 7.12 -15.57 -36.51
N GLY A 155 6.07 -15.20 -37.26
CA GLY A 155 6.00 -13.98 -38.05
C GLY A 155 5.80 -12.70 -37.23
N VAL A 156 5.66 -11.58 -37.94
CA VAL A 156 5.42 -10.25 -37.35
C VAL A 156 3.94 -10.08 -37.03
N GLY A 157 3.64 -9.89 -35.75
CA GLY A 157 2.30 -9.74 -35.19
C GLY A 157 1.82 -8.29 -35.14
N PRO A 158 0.53 -8.08 -34.90
CA PRO A 158 -0.02 -6.74 -34.72
C PRO A 158 0.52 -6.11 -33.43
N GLU A 159 1.02 -4.88 -33.54
CA GLU A 159 1.38 -4.06 -32.39
C GLU A 159 0.13 -3.37 -31.83
N PRO A 160 -0.19 -3.55 -30.53
CA PRO A 160 -1.29 -2.83 -29.92
C PRO A 160 -0.94 -1.35 -29.76
N ALA A 161 -1.98 -0.50 -29.75
CA ALA A 161 -1.83 0.92 -29.45
C ALA A 161 -1.13 1.09 -28.10
N GLN A 162 -0.17 2.00 -28.05
CA GLN A 162 0.63 2.30 -26.86
C GLN A 162 0.13 3.59 -26.20
N ALA A 163 0.16 3.63 -24.87
CA ALA A 163 -0.11 4.87 -24.14
C ALA A 163 1.00 5.89 -24.43
N PRO A 164 0.69 7.21 -24.44
CA PRO A 164 1.72 8.24 -24.61
C PRO A 164 2.82 8.11 -23.54
N PRO A 165 4.10 8.29 -23.91
CA PRO A 165 5.17 8.30 -22.92
C PRO A 165 5.06 9.53 -22.01
N ALA A 166 5.44 9.35 -20.74
CA ALA A 166 5.54 10.42 -19.77
C ALA A 166 7.00 10.59 -19.29
N THR A 167 7.38 11.82 -18.96
CA THR A 167 8.70 12.13 -18.38
C THR A 167 8.58 12.21 -16.87
N TRP A 168 9.27 11.32 -16.16
CA TRP A 168 9.23 11.25 -14.70
C TRP A 168 10.32 12.12 -14.07
N PRO A 169 10.07 12.78 -12.93
CA PRO A 169 11.11 13.55 -12.25
C PRO A 169 12.22 12.63 -11.74
N GLU A 170 13.41 13.20 -11.57
CA GLU A 170 14.48 12.57 -10.80
C GLU A 170 14.20 12.71 -9.31
N VAL A 171 14.68 11.75 -8.52
CA VAL A 171 14.45 11.73 -7.07
C VAL A 171 15.19 12.89 -6.40
N GLY A 172 14.50 13.61 -5.52
CA GLY A 172 15.10 14.69 -4.75
C GLY A 172 16.05 14.21 -3.65
N THR A 173 16.74 15.16 -3.04
CA THR A 173 17.63 14.92 -1.89
C THR A 173 16.86 14.98 -0.59
N LEU A 174 17.33 14.23 0.42
CA LEU A 174 16.80 14.34 1.78
C LEU A 174 17.12 15.71 2.38
N GLU A 175 16.14 16.28 3.06
CA GLU A 175 16.26 17.53 3.78
C GLU A 175 16.10 17.29 5.28
N THR A 176 16.87 18.04 6.09
CA THR A 176 16.79 17.94 7.54
C THR A 176 15.66 18.81 8.05
N ARG A 177 14.64 18.19 8.66
CA ARG A 177 13.62 18.87 9.46
C ARG A 177 14.24 19.40 10.77
N ALA A 178 13.61 20.38 11.42
CA ALA A 178 13.98 20.82 12.77
C ALA A 178 14.10 19.61 13.72
N SER A 179 15.03 19.66 14.68
CA SER A 179 15.31 18.51 15.57
C SER A 179 14.10 18.15 16.41
N ARG A 180 13.98 16.89 16.83
CA ARG A 180 12.84 16.43 17.63
C ARG A 180 12.61 17.23 18.91
N ALA A 181 13.68 17.69 19.57
CA ALA A 181 13.58 18.56 20.74
C ALA A 181 12.96 19.92 20.40
N GLU A 182 13.34 20.54 19.28
CA GLU A 182 12.76 21.79 18.80
C GLU A 182 11.29 21.60 18.39
N ARG A 183 10.96 20.49 17.73
CA ARG A 183 9.58 20.13 17.37
C ARG A 183 8.72 19.92 18.61
N ALA A 184 9.19 19.15 19.58
CA ALA A 184 8.50 18.93 20.84
C ALA A 184 8.24 20.25 21.59
N ALA A 185 9.22 21.16 21.63
CA ALA A 185 9.04 22.48 22.22
C ALA A 185 8.02 23.35 21.46
N ALA A 186 8.03 23.30 20.13
CA ALA A 186 7.08 24.04 19.27
C ALA A 186 5.67 23.43 19.25
N GLN A 187 5.51 22.19 19.70
CA GLN A 187 4.25 21.46 19.79
C GLN A 187 3.66 21.46 21.20
N ALA A 188 4.37 22.01 22.19
CA ALA A 188 3.96 21.99 23.60
C ALA A 188 2.66 22.78 23.86
N ASP A 189 2.31 23.72 22.98
CA ASP A 189 1.06 24.50 23.04
C ASP A 189 -0.18 23.71 22.57
N LEU A 190 -0.01 22.48 22.08
CA LEU A 190 -1.12 21.53 21.88
C LEU A 190 -1.74 21.06 23.22
N ASP A 191 -1.05 21.32 24.34
CA ASP A 191 -1.50 21.05 25.71
C ASP A 191 -2.03 19.62 25.91
N LEU A 192 -1.33 18.65 25.30
CA LEU A 192 -1.72 17.25 25.37
C LEU A 192 -1.28 16.64 26.71
N PRO A 193 -2.18 15.92 27.41
CA PRO A 193 -1.81 15.19 28.62
C PRO A 193 -0.92 13.99 28.28
N ALA A 194 -0.25 13.41 29.28
CA ALA A 194 0.36 12.10 29.12
C ALA A 194 -0.68 11.04 28.70
N TYR A 195 -0.28 10.01 27.95
CA TYR A 195 -1.20 9.04 27.34
C TYR A 195 -2.31 9.69 26.51
N PRO A 196 -2.02 10.65 25.60
CA PRO A 196 -3.07 11.30 24.83
C PRO A 196 -3.88 10.28 24.03
N THR A 197 -5.18 10.45 24.03
CA THR A 197 -6.14 9.56 23.40
C THR A 197 -6.55 10.10 22.04
N THR A 198 -6.59 9.22 21.05
CA THR A 198 -7.01 9.56 19.70
C THR A 198 -7.58 8.34 18.98
N THR A 199 -8.10 8.57 17.78
CA THR A 199 -8.45 7.51 16.85
C THR A 199 -7.58 7.60 15.59
N ILE A 200 -7.60 6.54 14.79
CA ILE A 200 -6.70 6.43 13.63
C ILE A 200 -7.20 7.23 12.42
N GLY A 201 -8.51 7.38 12.24
CA GLY A 201 -9.08 8.02 11.04
C GLY A 201 -10.54 7.67 10.87
N SER A 202 -10.87 6.87 9.86
CA SER A 202 -12.26 6.56 9.52
C SER A 202 -13.14 6.11 10.69
N LEU A 203 -14.34 6.68 10.77
CA LEU A 203 -15.42 6.31 11.69
C LEU A 203 -16.46 5.43 10.98
N PRO A 204 -17.40 4.79 11.71
CA PRO A 204 -18.39 3.87 11.15
C PRO A 204 -19.11 4.41 9.91
N GLN A 205 -18.92 3.75 8.77
CA GLN A 205 -19.67 4.06 7.56
C GLN A 205 -20.98 3.27 7.53
N THR A 206 -22.01 3.85 8.13
CA THR A 206 -23.35 3.26 8.19
C THR A 206 -23.95 3.04 6.80
N SER A 207 -25.08 2.32 6.74
CA SER A 207 -25.84 2.21 5.48
C SER A 207 -26.19 3.59 4.93
N ASP A 208 -26.62 4.51 5.79
CA ASP A 208 -27.07 5.85 5.39
C ASP A 208 -25.93 6.68 4.77
N VAL A 209 -24.73 6.64 5.38
CA VAL A 209 -23.53 7.30 4.82
C VAL A 209 -23.22 6.75 3.42
N ARG A 210 -23.33 5.43 3.23
CA ARG A 210 -23.10 4.79 1.93
C ARG A 210 -24.19 5.17 0.92
N GLN A 211 -25.44 5.26 1.35
CA GLN A 211 -26.56 5.63 0.49
C GLN A 211 -26.47 7.08 -0.01
N LEU A 212 -25.87 8.01 0.73
CA LEU A 212 -25.65 9.39 0.25
C LEU A 212 -24.90 9.40 -1.10
N ARG A 213 -23.80 8.66 -1.20
CA ARG A 213 -23.01 8.55 -2.45
C ARG A 213 -23.77 7.85 -3.56
N VAL A 214 -24.54 6.81 -3.23
CA VAL A 214 -25.37 6.09 -4.22
C VAL A 214 -26.43 7.02 -4.81
N ARG A 215 -27.11 7.79 -3.96
CA ARG A 215 -28.15 8.75 -4.35
C ARG A 215 -27.57 9.88 -5.19
N LEU A 216 -26.40 10.41 -4.80
CA LEU A 216 -25.68 11.42 -5.59
C LEU A 216 -25.30 10.86 -6.97
N GLY A 217 -24.71 9.66 -7.03
CA GLY A 217 -24.33 8.99 -8.28
C GLY A 217 -25.51 8.66 -9.20
N ARG A 218 -26.73 8.57 -8.67
CA ARG A 218 -27.99 8.41 -9.43
C ARG A 218 -28.67 9.74 -9.78
N GLY A 219 -28.17 10.86 -9.28
CA GLY A 219 -28.81 12.17 -9.41
C GLY A 219 -30.10 12.33 -8.60
N GLU A 220 -30.31 11.50 -7.59
CA GLU A 220 -31.47 11.59 -6.66
C GLU A 220 -31.30 12.72 -5.63
N ILE A 221 -30.07 13.15 -5.39
CA ILE A 221 -29.71 14.37 -4.63
C ILE A 221 -28.66 15.14 -5.43
N ASP A 222 -28.61 16.46 -5.21
CA ASP A 222 -27.54 17.30 -5.74
C ASP A 222 -26.31 17.34 -4.82
N THR A 223 -25.21 17.91 -5.33
CA THR A 223 -23.95 18.05 -4.59
C THR A 223 -24.14 18.89 -3.33
N ALA A 224 -24.91 19.97 -3.38
CA ALA A 224 -25.16 20.81 -2.20
C ALA A 224 -25.84 20.05 -1.06
N THR A 225 -26.82 19.19 -1.38
CA THR A 225 -27.47 18.31 -0.39
C THR A 225 -26.49 17.28 0.16
N TYR A 226 -25.65 16.69 -0.69
CA TYR A 226 -24.61 15.75 -0.26
C TYR A 226 -23.62 16.41 0.72
N ASP A 227 -23.09 17.58 0.36
CA ASP A 227 -22.11 18.33 1.15
C ASP A 227 -22.69 18.75 2.51
N ALA A 228 -23.96 19.16 2.55
CA ALA A 228 -24.66 19.49 3.77
C ALA A 228 -24.80 18.28 4.72
N GLU A 229 -25.07 17.08 4.17
CA GLU A 229 -25.14 15.86 4.97
C GLU A 229 -23.76 15.41 5.46
N ILE A 230 -22.71 15.53 4.64
CA ILE A 230 -21.32 15.28 5.08
C ILE A 230 -20.93 16.23 6.20
N THR A 231 -21.22 17.52 6.07
CA THR A 231 -21.01 18.53 7.12
C THR A 231 -21.72 18.15 8.43
N ARG A 232 -22.99 17.72 8.34
CA ARG A 232 -23.77 17.26 9.50
C ARG A 232 -23.13 16.05 10.19
N LEU A 233 -22.62 15.10 9.40
CA LEU A 233 -21.94 13.90 9.91
C LEU A 233 -20.63 14.25 10.61
N ILE A 234 -19.82 15.14 10.02
CA ILE A 234 -18.58 15.65 10.62
C ILE A 234 -18.88 16.33 11.97
N HIS A 235 -19.84 17.27 12.00
CA HIS A 235 -20.22 17.94 13.25
C HIS A 235 -20.71 16.96 14.33
N HIS A 236 -21.43 15.91 13.95
CA HIS A 236 -21.86 14.88 14.88
C HIS A 236 -20.66 14.09 15.43
N ALA A 237 -19.73 13.68 14.55
CA ALA A 237 -18.52 12.96 14.94
C ALA A 237 -17.63 13.77 15.89
N ILE A 238 -17.45 15.08 15.64
CA ILE A 238 -16.66 15.95 16.51
C ILE A 238 -17.28 16.02 17.91
N ARG A 239 -18.58 16.37 18.02
CA ARG A 239 -19.27 16.41 19.32
C ARG A 239 -19.21 15.09 20.07
N TRP A 240 -19.45 13.98 19.37
CA TRP A 240 -19.41 12.65 19.99
C TRP A 240 -18.01 12.32 20.52
N GLN A 241 -16.93 12.66 19.81
CA GLN A 241 -15.57 12.44 20.30
C GLN A 241 -15.22 13.33 21.50
N GLU A 242 -15.71 14.57 21.54
CA GLU A 242 -15.56 15.46 22.69
C GLU A 242 -16.27 14.89 23.93
N GLU A 243 -17.51 14.40 23.77
CA GLU A 243 -18.28 13.74 24.83
C GLU A 243 -17.59 12.47 25.36
N MET A 244 -16.95 11.70 24.47
CA MET A 244 -16.10 10.58 24.87
C MET A 244 -14.84 11.01 25.62
N GLY A 245 -14.43 12.27 25.48
CA GLY A 245 -13.25 12.82 26.15
C GLY A 245 -11.94 12.50 25.43
N LEU A 246 -11.96 12.31 24.11
CA LEU A 246 -10.75 12.15 23.30
C LEU A 246 -9.94 13.45 23.24
N ASP A 247 -8.61 13.36 23.16
CA ASP A 247 -7.72 14.54 23.19
C ASP A 247 -7.42 15.09 21.79
N VAL A 248 -7.20 14.21 20.81
CA VAL A 248 -6.99 14.58 19.39
C VAL A 248 -8.04 13.89 18.53
N LEU A 249 -8.78 14.68 17.74
CA LEU A 249 -9.98 14.23 17.05
C LEU A 249 -9.75 13.98 15.56
N VAL A 250 -10.69 13.27 14.92
CA VAL A 250 -10.73 13.04 13.47
C VAL A 250 -12.09 13.43 12.91
N HIS A 251 -12.17 13.83 11.63
CA HIS A 251 -13.46 14.19 11.02
C HIS A 251 -14.31 12.98 10.61
N GLY A 252 -13.71 11.79 10.58
CA GLY A 252 -14.37 10.51 10.35
C GLY A 252 -14.39 10.00 8.90
N GLU A 253 -13.88 10.78 7.94
CA GLU A 253 -13.71 10.37 6.52
C GLU A 253 -15.02 9.86 5.88
N PHE A 254 -16.14 10.53 6.15
CA PHE A 254 -17.45 10.12 5.64
C PHE A 254 -17.58 10.33 4.13
N GLU A 255 -16.83 11.26 3.56
CA GLU A 255 -16.71 11.57 2.13
C GLU A 255 -15.92 10.49 1.36
N ARG A 256 -15.04 9.74 2.03
CA ARG A 256 -14.07 8.83 1.39
C ARG A 256 -14.58 7.39 1.29
N THR A 257 -14.53 6.81 0.10
CA THR A 257 -14.82 5.37 -0.10
C THR A 257 -13.59 4.50 0.03
N ASP A 258 -12.47 4.97 -0.50
CA ASP A 258 -11.19 4.28 -0.56
C ASP A 258 -10.09 5.33 -0.44
N MET A 259 -9.04 5.01 0.32
CA MET A 259 -8.01 5.95 0.71
C MET A 259 -7.05 6.30 -0.43
N VAL A 260 -7.03 5.54 -1.53
CA VAL A 260 -6.20 5.84 -2.71
C VAL A 260 -7.04 6.42 -3.82
N GLU A 261 -8.22 5.85 -4.08
CA GLU A 261 -9.13 6.39 -5.09
C GLU A 261 -9.52 7.84 -4.81
N TYR A 262 -9.77 8.21 -3.54
CA TYR A 262 -10.17 9.56 -3.16
C TYR A 262 -9.15 10.63 -3.60
N PHE A 263 -7.85 10.35 -3.48
CA PHE A 263 -6.80 11.27 -3.91
C PHE A 263 -6.58 11.20 -5.42
N ALA A 264 -6.57 9.99 -5.98
CA ALA A 264 -6.29 9.80 -7.41
C ALA A 264 -7.32 10.47 -8.32
N VAL A 265 -8.61 10.59 -7.92
CA VAL A 265 -9.62 11.32 -8.72
C VAL A 265 -9.40 12.84 -8.74
N GLN A 266 -8.59 13.37 -7.83
CA GLN A 266 -8.32 14.81 -7.68
C GLN A 266 -6.95 15.22 -8.22
N MET A 267 -6.16 14.26 -8.67
CA MET A 267 -4.84 14.48 -9.24
C MET A 267 -4.87 14.31 -10.75
N ASP A 268 -4.31 15.29 -11.46
CA ASP A 268 -3.93 15.09 -12.86
C ASP A 268 -2.92 13.94 -12.95
N GLY A 269 -2.78 13.33 -14.13
CA GLY A 269 -1.85 12.21 -14.35
C GLY A 269 -2.34 10.85 -13.86
N TYR A 270 -3.45 10.80 -13.10
CA TYR A 270 -4.17 9.56 -12.81
C TYR A 270 -5.36 9.35 -13.74
N HIS A 271 -5.65 8.08 -14.06
CA HIS A 271 -6.94 7.66 -14.58
C HIS A 271 -7.65 6.78 -13.58
N THR A 272 -8.94 7.03 -13.38
CA THR A 272 -9.82 6.16 -12.60
C THR A 272 -10.85 5.52 -13.53
N THR A 273 -11.42 4.40 -13.09
CA THR A 273 -12.35 3.62 -13.90
C THR A 273 -13.69 3.51 -13.19
N ARG A 274 -14.77 3.25 -13.93
CA ARG A 274 -16.08 2.98 -13.32
C ARG A 274 -16.22 1.51 -12.93
N ALA A 275 -15.74 0.61 -13.78
CA ALA A 275 -15.92 -0.85 -13.65
C ALA A 275 -14.59 -1.64 -13.59
N GLY A 276 -13.45 -0.97 -13.39
CA GLY A 276 -12.13 -1.61 -13.32
C GLY A 276 -11.87 -2.30 -11.97
N TRP A 277 -12.76 -3.21 -11.58
CA TRP A 277 -12.67 -3.96 -10.33
C TRP A 277 -11.62 -5.08 -10.40
N VAL A 278 -10.80 -5.19 -9.36
CA VAL A 278 -9.85 -6.29 -9.14
C VAL A 278 -10.19 -6.97 -7.82
N THR A 279 -10.23 -8.30 -7.82
CA THR A 279 -10.47 -9.07 -6.60
C THR A 279 -9.31 -8.87 -5.62
N SER A 280 -9.63 -8.52 -4.38
CA SER A 280 -8.65 -8.37 -3.31
C SER A 280 -8.65 -9.60 -2.40
N TYR A 281 -9.75 -9.87 -1.70
CA TYR A 281 -9.91 -11.08 -0.89
C TYR A 281 -11.39 -11.48 -0.76
N GLY A 282 -11.66 -12.79 -0.80
CA GLY A 282 -13.02 -13.31 -0.80
C GLY A 282 -13.84 -12.71 -1.95
N SER A 283 -14.93 -12.02 -1.62
CA SER A 283 -15.77 -11.27 -2.58
C SER A 283 -15.51 -9.76 -2.59
N ARG A 284 -14.53 -9.26 -1.83
CA ARG A 284 -14.17 -7.84 -1.83
C ARG A 284 -13.27 -7.54 -3.02
N CYS A 285 -13.67 -6.51 -3.77
CA CYS A 285 -12.87 -5.96 -4.86
C CYS A 285 -12.37 -4.55 -4.51
N THR A 286 -11.26 -4.16 -5.11
CA THR A 286 -10.77 -2.78 -5.16
C THR A 286 -10.86 -2.26 -6.59
N ARG A 287 -10.75 -0.95 -6.76
CA ARG A 287 -10.72 -0.30 -8.06
C ARG A 287 -9.45 0.53 -8.19
N PRO A 288 -8.29 -0.11 -8.44
CA PRO A 288 -7.00 0.57 -8.49
C PRO A 288 -7.01 1.68 -9.55
N PRO A 289 -6.59 2.90 -9.21
CA PRO A 289 -6.29 3.93 -10.19
C PRO A 289 -5.11 3.53 -11.09
N ILE A 290 -4.91 4.26 -12.18
CA ILE A 290 -3.79 4.08 -13.12
C ILE A 290 -2.93 5.33 -13.09
N LEU A 291 -1.70 5.21 -12.60
CA LEU A 291 -0.71 6.29 -12.63
C LEU A 291 -0.10 6.37 -14.03
N ALA A 292 -0.55 7.33 -14.84
CA ALA A 292 -0.17 7.44 -16.26
C ALA A 292 0.89 8.51 -16.52
N ALA A 293 0.95 9.56 -15.70
CA ALA A 293 1.92 10.65 -15.78
C ALA A 293 2.22 11.20 -14.37
N PRO A 294 3.32 11.97 -14.17
CA PRO A 294 3.59 12.63 -12.90
C PRO A 294 2.39 13.48 -12.47
N PRO A 295 1.84 13.24 -11.27
CA PRO A 295 0.60 13.89 -10.88
C PRO A 295 0.82 15.31 -10.34
N THR A 296 -0.21 16.13 -10.52
CA THR A 296 -0.31 17.48 -9.95
C THR A 296 -1.71 17.66 -9.37
N ILE A 297 -1.84 18.57 -8.40
CA ILE A 297 -3.13 19.09 -7.96
C ILE A 297 -3.27 20.55 -8.39
N THR A 298 -4.50 20.98 -8.63
CA THR A 298 -4.82 22.38 -8.96
C THR A 298 -5.52 23.10 -7.81
N GLU A 299 -6.15 22.34 -6.92
CA GLU A 299 -6.89 22.83 -5.75
C GLU A 299 -6.61 21.89 -4.56
N PRO A 300 -6.75 22.38 -3.31
CA PRO A 300 -6.64 21.53 -2.13
C PRO A 300 -7.68 20.40 -2.12
N MET A 301 -7.27 19.20 -1.68
CA MET A 301 -8.08 17.97 -1.77
C MET A 301 -8.90 17.65 -0.51
N THR A 302 -8.47 18.12 0.67
CA THR A 302 -9.01 17.71 1.98
C THR A 302 -9.23 18.86 2.96
N VAL A 303 -8.75 20.06 2.60
CA VAL A 303 -8.83 21.25 3.47
C VAL A 303 -10.27 21.64 3.79
N ALA A 304 -11.21 21.42 2.87
CA ALA A 304 -12.62 21.79 3.07
C ALA A 304 -13.25 21.02 4.25
N GLU A 305 -13.16 19.69 4.24
CA GLU A 305 -13.69 18.82 5.29
C GLU A 305 -12.93 19.01 6.60
N TRP A 306 -11.60 19.21 6.53
CA TRP A 306 -10.80 19.48 7.72
C TRP A 306 -11.22 20.79 8.40
N ARG A 307 -11.46 21.88 7.64
CA ARG A 307 -11.93 23.16 8.20
C ARG A 307 -13.27 23.01 8.90
N ILE A 308 -14.24 22.34 8.25
CA ILE A 308 -15.55 22.05 8.86
C ILE A 308 -15.39 21.35 10.21
N ALA A 309 -14.46 20.40 10.30
CA ALA A 309 -14.20 19.66 11.53
C ALA A 309 -13.51 20.51 12.60
N GLN A 310 -12.46 21.25 12.22
CA GLN A 310 -11.70 22.07 13.16
C GLN A 310 -12.51 23.26 13.67
N ASP A 311 -13.36 23.89 12.86
CA ASP A 311 -14.23 25.00 13.28
C ASP A 311 -15.30 24.58 14.30
N ALA A 312 -15.52 23.27 14.46
CA ALA A 312 -16.50 22.72 15.39
C ALA A 312 -15.94 22.44 16.81
N THR A 313 -14.64 22.64 17.05
CA THR A 313 -13.99 22.33 18.34
C THR A 313 -12.72 23.15 18.56
N ASP A 314 -12.35 23.38 19.82
CA ASP A 314 -11.04 23.95 20.18
C ASP A 314 -9.93 22.89 20.26
N LYS A 315 -10.29 21.59 20.24
CA LYS A 315 -9.29 20.50 20.24
C LYS A 315 -8.63 20.36 18.87
N PRO A 316 -7.38 19.88 18.80
CA PRO A 316 -6.74 19.63 17.53
C PRO A 316 -7.45 18.52 16.75
N VAL A 317 -7.79 18.80 15.48
CA VAL A 317 -8.32 17.82 14.53
C VAL A 317 -7.24 17.41 13.54
N LYS A 318 -7.06 16.10 13.36
CA LYS A 318 -6.08 15.56 12.40
C LYS A 318 -6.47 15.89 10.95
N GLY A 319 -5.57 16.51 10.20
CA GLY A 319 -5.58 16.44 8.73
C GLY A 319 -5.23 15.03 8.29
N MET A 320 -6.00 14.42 7.37
CA MET A 320 -5.88 12.99 7.06
C MET A 320 -5.50 12.77 5.60
N LEU A 321 -4.34 12.18 5.33
CA LEU A 321 -3.86 11.88 3.98
C LEU A 321 -3.39 10.43 3.85
N THR A 322 -3.46 9.92 2.61
CA THR A 322 -2.69 8.73 2.24
C THR A 322 -1.35 9.15 1.65
N GLY A 323 -0.29 8.48 2.07
CA GLY A 323 1.05 8.81 1.61
C GLY A 323 1.35 8.35 0.19
N PRO A 324 2.41 8.93 -0.42
CA PRO A 324 2.75 8.70 -1.81
C PRO A 324 3.12 7.25 -2.14
N VAL A 325 3.74 6.51 -1.22
CA VAL A 325 4.16 5.12 -1.47
C VAL A 325 2.93 4.23 -1.61
N THR A 326 1.93 4.43 -0.75
CA THR A 326 0.65 3.72 -0.80
C THR A 326 -0.17 4.08 -2.02
N ILE A 327 -0.29 5.36 -2.36
CA ILE A 327 -1.00 5.80 -3.57
C ILE A 327 -0.40 5.16 -4.83
N VAL A 328 0.94 5.06 -4.93
CA VAL A 328 1.60 4.36 -6.05
C VAL A 328 1.34 2.85 -6.00
N ASN A 329 1.55 2.22 -4.85
CA ASN A 329 1.55 0.77 -4.72
C ASN A 329 0.18 0.12 -4.88
N TRP A 330 -0.90 0.84 -4.56
CA TRP A 330 -2.28 0.44 -4.78
C TRP A 330 -2.88 0.98 -6.09
N SER A 331 -2.03 1.55 -6.95
CA SER A 331 -2.36 1.90 -8.32
C SER A 331 -1.64 0.98 -9.30
N PHE A 332 -2.14 0.92 -10.53
CA PHE A 332 -1.37 0.41 -11.65
C PHE A 332 -0.23 1.37 -11.96
N ARG A 333 0.99 0.84 -12.13
CA ARG A 333 2.24 1.60 -12.28
C ARG A 333 2.77 1.52 -13.72
N PRO A 334 3.27 2.63 -14.28
CA PRO A 334 3.75 2.64 -15.65
C PRO A 334 4.96 1.71 -15.82
N PRO A 335 5.06 0.98 -16.93
CA PRO A 335 6.19 0.09 -17.16
C PRO A 335 7.49 0.88 -17.35
N GLY A 336 8.61 0.32 -16.87
CA GLY A 336 9.95 0.87 -17.11
C GLY A 336 10.31 2.10 -16.29
N VAL A 337 9.57 2.41 -15.23
CA VAL A 337 9.88 3.49 -14.29
C VAL A 337 10.20 2.91 -12.93
N ASP A 338 11.33 3.32 -12.36
CA ASP A 338 11.77 2.86 -11.04
C ASP A 338 10.87 3.40 -9.92
N ASP A 339 10.70 2.58 -8.87
CA ASP A 339 9.78 2.85 -7.76
C ASP A 339 10.06 4.20 -7.07
N ASP A 340 11.33 4.59 -6.98
CA ASP A 340 11.74 5.82 -6.32
C ASP A 340 11.31 7.09 -7.05
N ARG A 341 11.36 7.08 -8.39
CA ARG A 341 10.86 8.17 -9.22
C ARG A 341 9.34 8.27 -9.17
N LEU A 342 8.64 7.12 -9.10
CA LEU A 342 7.20 7.09 -8.92
C LEU A 342 6.79 7.67 -7.56
N PHE A 343 7.40 7.19 -6.47
CA PHE A 343 7.11 7.71 -5.12
C PHE A 343 7.43 9.21 -5.02
N TRP A 344 8.55 9.64 -5.59
CA TRP A 344 8.93 11.06 -5.61
C TRP A 344 7.94 11.92 -6.39
N ALA A 345 7.46 11.45 -7.54
CA ALA A 345 6.47 12.17 -8.34
C ALA A 345 5.15 12.36 -7.59
N VAL A 346 4.65 11.31 -6.92
CA VAL A 346 3.41 11.39 -6.12
C VAL A 346 3.61 12.18 -4.83
N ALA A 347 4.82 12.23 -4.28
CA ALA A 347 5.13 13.03 -3.10
C ALA A 347 4.92 14.53 -3.34
N GLN A 348 5.07 15.03 -4.57
CA GLN A 348 4.91 16.46 -4.89
C GLN A 348 3.49 16.98 -4.55
N PRO A 349 2.41 16.46 -5.15
CA PRO A 349 1.06 16.91 -4.81
C PRO A 349 0.66 16.59 -3.36
N ILE A 350 1.17 15.51 -2.76
CA ILE A 350 0.87 15.19 -1.36
C ILE A 350 1.54 16.20 -0.41
N ALA A 351 2.79 16.58 -0.65
CA ALA A 351 3.46 17.62 0.13
C ALA A 351 2.79 19.00 -0.07
N GLU A 352 2.27 19.27 -1.27
CA GLU A 352 1.45 20.45 -1.54
C GLU A 352 0.15 20.47 -0.73
N GLU A 353 -0.58 19.35 -0.68
CA GLU A 353 -1.78 19.25 0.15
C GLU A 353 -1.47 19.39 1.65
N VAL A 354 -0.39 18.79 2.14
CA VAL A 354 0.05 18.98 3.53
C VAL A 354 0.31 20.47 3.80
N ARG A 355 0.96 21.19 2.89
CA ARG A 355 1.17 22.64 3.03
C ARG A 355 -0.15 23.39 3.05
N HIS A 356 -1.12 23.03 2.22
CA HIS A 356 -2.45 23.65 2.26
C HIS A 356 -3.17 23.45 3.59
N LEU A 357 -3.04 22.27 4.21
CA LEU A 357 -3.57 22.02 5.55
C LEU A 357 -2.83 22.86 6.61
N VAL A 358 -1.50 22.95 6.53
CA VAL A 358 -0.70 23.80 7.43
C VAL A 358 -1.10 25.28 7.30
N ASP A 359 -1.22 25.79 6.07
CA ASP A 359 -1.64 27.16 5.78
C ASP A 359 -3.09 27.42 6.24
N ALA A 360 -3.93 26.39 6.27
CA ALA A 360 -5.29 26.45 6.80
C ALA A 360 -5.34 26.40 8.35
N GLY A 361 -4.23 26.09 9.01
CA GLY A 361 -4.09 26.06 10.47
C GLY A 361 -3.98 24.67 11.10
N ALA A 362 -3.86 23.60 10.31
CA ALA A 362 -3.74 22.25 10.85
C ALA A 362 -2.45 22.07 11.66
N ARG A 363 -2.62 21.72 12.93
CA ARG A 363 -1.50 21.47 13.86
C ARG A 363 -1.13 20.00 14.01
N VAL A 364 -2.03 19.09 13.65
CA VAL A 364 -1.79 17.65 13.63
C VAL A 364 -2.18 17.13 12.26
N ILE A 365 -1.24 16.49 11.55
CA ILE A 365 -1.47 15.95 10.21
C ILE A 365 -0.96 14.51 10.18
N GLN A 366 -1.81 13.59 9.75
CA GLN A 366 -1.50 12.18 9.61
C GLN A 366 -1.40 11.79 8.14
N VAL A 367 -0.28 11.15 7.79
CA VAL A 367 -0.01 10.61 6.45
C VAL A 367 0.22 9.10 6.59
N ASP A 368 -0.71 8.31 6.07
CA ASP A 368 -0.74 6.87 6.26
C ASP A 368 -0.04 6.11 5.15
N GLU A 369 0.80 5.15 5.53
CA GLU A 369 1.65 4.40 4.61
C GLU A 369 1.60 2.87 4.78
N PRO A 370 0.41 2.25 4.72
CA PRO A 370 0.27 0.80 4.89
C PRO A 370 1.01 -0.01 3.81
N ALA A 371 1.15 0.51 2.59
CA ALA A 371 1.73 -0.26 1.50
C ALA A 371 3.26 -0.25 1.44
N VAL A 372 3.96 0.49 2.33
CA VAL A 372 5.43 0.50 2.36
C VAL A 372 5.97 -0.92 2.52
N ARG A 373 5.35 -1.72 3.39
CA ARG A 373 5.72 -3.13 3.61
C ARG A 373 5.15 -4.09 2.58
N GLU A 374 3.91 -3.88 2.15
CA GLU A 374 3.18 -4.81 1.27
C GLU A 374 3.90 -5.04 -0.06
N ARG A 375 4.58 -4.00 -0.55
CA ARG A 375 5.33 -3.98 -1.80
C ARG A 375 6.84 -4.02 -1.61
N TRP A 376 7.32 -4.21 -0.38
CA TRP A 376 8.74 -4.45 -0.13
C TRP A 376 9.21 -5.64 -0.99
N PRO A 377 10.26 -5.48 -1.82
CA PRO A 377 10.61 -6.51 -2.80
C PRO A 377 10.82 -7.90 -2.18
N LEU A 378 10.18 -8.89 -2.78
CA LEU A 378 10.32 -10.31 -2.42
C LEU A 378 11.80 -10.72 -2.45
N PRO A 379 12.23 -11.72 -1.66
CA PRO A 379 13.61 -12.18 -1.64
C PRO A 379 13.96 -12.99 -2.90
N THR A 380 13.93 -12.36 -4.07
CA THR A 380 14.44 -12.87 -5.36
C THR A 380 15.94 -12.60 -5.50
N ALA A 381 16.58 -13.16 -6.53
CA ALA A 381 18.02 -12.95 -6.76
C ALA A 381 18.42 -11.47 -6.92
N ASP A 382 17.51 -10.62 -7.40
CA ASP A 382 17.70 -9.18 -7.59
C ASP A 382 17.09 -8.32 -6.48
N ALA A 383 16.67 -8.94 -5.36
CA ALA A 383 15.97 -8.26 -4.28
C ALA A 383 16.78 -7.13 -3.66
N GLU A 384 18.09 -7.30 -3.48
CA GLU A 384 18.95 -6.28 -2.87
C GLU A 384 18.94 -4.97 -3.68
N ALA A 385 19.14 -5.08 -5.00
CA ALA A 385 19.11 -3.92 -5.90
C ALA A 385 17.72 -3.24 -5.90
N LYS A 386 16.65 -4.03 -5.98
CA LYS A 386 15.27 -3.52 -5.92
C LYS A 386 14.97 -2.84 -4.58
N ARG A 387 15.40 -3.44 -3.46
CA ARG A 387 15.22 -2.88 -2.11
C ARG A 387 15.99 -1.59 -1.91
N ALA A 388 17.20 -1.47 -2.49
CA ALA A 388 17.96 -0.23 -2.44
C ALA A 388 17.24 0.92 -3.15
N ILE A 389 16.68 0.67 -4.35
CA ILE A 389 15.88 1.65 -5.09
C ILE A 389 14.61 1.98 -4.31
N TYR A 390 13.85 0.97 -3.90
CA TYR A 390 12.61 1.15 -3.13
C TYR A 390 12.86 1.96 -1.84
N ALA A 391 13.90 1.61 -1.08
CA ALA A 391 14.26 2.30 0.15
C ALA A 391 14.67 3.76 -0.09
N ARG A 392 15.43 4.04 -1.16
CA ARG A 392 15.75 5.40 -1.58
C ARG A 392 14.48 6.20 -1.86
N GLY A 393 13.55 5.60 -2.59
CA GLY A 393 12.25 6.19 -2.91
C GLY A 393 11.39 6.51 -1.70
N VAL A 394 11.17 5.52 -0.83
CA VAL A 394 10.39 5.68 0.41
C VAL A 394 10.97 6.79 1.26
N ARG A 395 12.29 6.75 1.53
CA ARG A 395 12.95 7.76 2.36
C ARG A 395 12.81 9.16 1.76
N ALA A 396 13.08 9.32 0.47
CA ALA A 396 12.98 10.63 -0.20
C ALA A 396 11.55 11.17 -0.22
N ALA A 397 10.58 10.36 -0.66
CA ALA A 397 9.19 10.75 -0.77
C ALA A 397 8.59 11.13 0.60
N LEU A 398 8.80 10.29 1.61
CA LEU A 398 8.26 10.56 2.94
C LEU A 398 8.99 11.71 3.63
N ASN A 399 10.32 11.80 3.54
CA ASN A 399 11.05 12.95 4.06
C ASN A 399 10.50 14.27 3.48
N HIS A 400 10.25 14.32 2.16
CA HIS A 400 9.68 15.51 1.52
C HIS A 400 8.29 15.87 2.06
N VAL A 401 7.40 14.89 2.22
CA VAL A 401 6.04 15.10 2.74
C VAL A 401 6.06 15.51 4.21
N PHE A 402 6.91 14.90 5.03
CA PHE A 402 6.99 15.11 6.47
C PHE A 402 7.88 16.29 6.88
N ASN A 403 8.67 16.88 5.96
CA ASN A 403 9.51 18.05 6.22
C ASN A 403 8.65 19.34 6.34
N GLN A 404 7.91 19.41 7.44
CA GLN A 404 6.95 20.48 7.75
C GLN A 404 7.44 21.35 8.92
N PRO A 405 6.86 22.56 9.11
CA PRO A 405 7.22 23.42 10.23
C PRO A 405 7.21 22.72 11.59
N ALA A 406 8.08 23.16 12.51
CA ALA A 406 8.29 22.48 13.79
C ALA A 406 7.02 22.40 14.66
N GLY A 407 6.14 23.40 14.57
CA GLY A 407 4.89 23.45 15.32
C GLY A 407 3.79 22.50 14.81
N VAL A 408 3.99 21.83 13.68
CA VAL A 408 3.04 20.85 13.14
C VAL A 408 3.47 19.45 13.59
N GLN A 409 2.58 18.72 14.25
CA GLN A 409 2.85 17.34 14.65
C GLN A 409 2.47 16.38 13.52
N MET A 410 3.47 15.69 12.98
CA MET A 410 3.30 14.76 11.87
C MET A 410 3.10 13.33 12.39
N HIS A 411 1.93 12.76 12.09
CA HIS A 411 1.53 11.40 12.45
C HIS A 411 1.67 10.46 11.26
N THR A 412 1.88 9.18 11.53
CA THR A 412 1.69 8.12 10.54
C THR A 412 1.03 6.91 11.19
N HIS A 413 0.16 6.22 10.45
CA HIS A 413 -0.34 4.92 10.83
C HIS A 413 0.33 3.80 10.04
N MET A 414 0.81 2.79 10.76
CA MET A 414 1.41 1.58 10.20
C MET A 414 0.54 0.36 10.51
N CYS A 415 -0.19 -0.07 9.48
CA CYS A 415 -1.05 -1.27 9.51
C CYS A 415 -0.24 -2.58 9.41
N TYR A 416 -0.99 -3.68 9.20
CA TYR A 416 -0.55 -5.08 9.08
C TYR A 416 0.82 -5.33 8.44
N GLY A 417 1.45 -6.43 8.85
CA GLY A 417 2.57 -7.04 8.13
C GLY A 417 3.88 -6.28 8.22
N THR A 418 3.87 -5.04 8.71
CA THR A 418 5.06 -4.28 9.10
C THR A 418 5.80 -5.06 10.17
N ASP A 419 7.07 -5.35 9.89
CA ASP A 419 8.02 -6.01 10.79
C ASP A 419 9.24 -5.09 10.98
N ALA A 420 10.12 -5.44 11.92
CA ALA A 420 11.27 -4.60 12.26
C ALA A 420 12.23 -4.34 11.08
N SER A 421 12.20 -5.15 10.01
CA SER A 421 13.13 -5.02 8.88
C SER A 421 12.96 -3.73 8.08
N ILE A 422 11.77 -3.13 8.13
CA ILE A 422 11.50 -1.89 7.38
C ILE A 422 11.65 -0.63 8.24
N ALA A 423 11.83 -0.75 9.57
CA ALA A 423 11.90 0.42 10.46
C ALA A 423 12.97 1.44 10.03
N ALA A 424 14.08 0.96 9.45
CA ALA A 424 15.14 1.81 8.91
C ALA A 424 14.71 2.74 7.76
N LEU A 425 13.57 2.48 7.11
CA LEU A 425 13.01 3.38 6.10
C LEU A 425 12.43 4.65 6.71
N TRP A 426 12.12 4.67 8.01
CA TRP A 426 11.56 5.82 8.73
C TRP A 426 12.63 6.68 9.42
N THR A 427 13.90 6.26 9.40
CA THR A 427 14.98 6.88 10.20
C THR A 427 15.12 8.39 9.99
N ASP A 428 14.98 8.87 8.76
CA ASP A 428 15.15 10.29 8.40
C ASP A 428 13.87 10.94 7.86
N VAL A 429 12.71 10.33 8.11
CA VAL A 429 11.44 10.81 7.54
C VAL A 429 10.95 12.08 8.24
N GLY A 430 11.19 12.22 9.55
CA GLY A 430 10.71 13.37 10.32
C GLY A 430 9.30 13.18 10.91
N VAL A 431 8.88 11.93 11.13
CA VAL A 431 7.64 11.57 11.86
C VAL A 431 7.77 11.95 13.33
N ASP A 432 6.69 12.47 13.93
CA ASP A 432 6.59 12.76 15.36
C ASP A 432 5.93 11.62 16.12
N VAL A 433 4.77 11.17 15.63
CA VAL A 433 3.95 10.12 16.26
C VAL A 433 3.68 8.98 15.28
N ALA A 434 3.91 7.74 15.71
CA ALA A 434 3.54 6.55 14.95
C ALA A 434 2.50 5.72 15.70
N SER A 435 1.34 5.55 15.09
CA SER A 435 0.35 4.58 15.56
C SER A 435 0.61 3.24 14.90
N ILE A 436 0.81 2.19 15.70
CA ILE A 436 1.25 0.89 15.22
C ILE A 436 0.25 -0.15 15.71
N TRP A 437 -0.25 -0.95 14.78
CA TRP A 437 -1.07 -2.12 15.08
C TRP A 437 -0.38 -2.97 16.16
N TYR A 438 -1.06 -3.46 17.21
CA TYR A 438 -0.39 -4.24 18.28
C TYR A 438 -1.30 -5.26 18.94
N ALA A 439 -2.59 -4.96 19.13
CA ALA A 439 -3.50 -5.70 20.01
C ALA A 439 -3.64 -7.19 19.67
N ARG A 440 -3.31 -7.57 18.43
CA ARG A 440 -3.33 -8.95 17.93
C ARG A 440 -1.95 -9.60 17.81
N SER A 441 -0.91 -8.85 17.46
CA SER A 441 0.42 -9.45 17.25
C SER A 441 1.21 -9.60 18.54
N HIS A 442 1.03 -8.69 19.51
CA HIS A 442 1.88 -8.61 20.69
C HIS A 442 3.38 -8.60 20.34
N ASP A 443 3.72 -7.84 19.30
CA ASP A 443 5.07 -7.80 18.72
C ASP A 443 5.82 -6.60 19.27
N ASP A 444 6.48 -6.81 20.40
CA ASP A 444 7.27 -5.79 21.09
C ASP A 444 8.51 -5.37 20.31
N ASP A 445 9.11 -6.29 19.55
CA ASP A 445 10.32 -6.02 18.77
C ASP A 445 10.03 -4.98 17.69
N ARG A 446 8.85 -5.07 17.05
CA ARG A 446 8.39 -4.02 16.14
C ARG A 446 8.24 -2.68 16.84
N ILE A 447 7.54 -2.64 17.97
CA ILE A 447 7.30 -1.40 18.70
C ILE A 447 8.62 -0.74 19.11
N ARG A 448 9.57 -1.53 19.64
CA ARG A 448 10.92 -1.07 19.97
C ARG A 448 11.67 -0.55 18.76
N ALA A 449 11.66 -1.27 17.64
CA ALA A 449 12.37 -0.88 16.43
C ALA A 449 11.92 0.48 15.88
N PHE A 450 10.62 0.77 15.93
CA PHE A 450 10.10 2.08 15.53
C PHE A 450 10.33 3.16 16.58
N TYR A 451 10.21 2.83 17.87
CA TYR A 451 10.46 3.77 18.94
C TYR A 451 11.88 4.34 18.88
N VAL A 452 12.91 3.51 18.71
CA VAL A 452 14.32 3.95 18.68
C VAL A 452 14.91 4.11 17.28
N GLY A 453 14.12 3.88 16.24
CA GLY A 453 14.55 3.86 14.84
C GLY A 453 14.97 5.22 14.23
N PRO A 454 14.37 6.37 14.62
CA PRO A 454 14.78 7.67 14.12
C PRO A 454 16.22 8.05 14.48
N SER A 455 16.89 8.79 13.59
CA SER A 455 18.25 9.29 13.83
C SER A 455 18.30 10.46 14.82
N ASP A 456 17.15 11.10 15.09
CA ASP A 456 17.02 12.34 15.84
C ASP A 456 16.36 12.20 17.23
N GLY A 457 16.23 10.96 17.74
CA GLY A 457 15.59 10.66 19.02
C GLY A 457 14.62 9.49 18.91
N HIS A 458 13.61 9.45 19.78
CA HIS A 458 12.56 8.43 19.74
C HIS A 458 11.22 8.98 19.24
N LEU A 459 10.42 8.13 18.60
CA LEU A 459 9.03 8.48 18.25
C LEU A 459 8.15 8.53 19.51
N GLN A 460 7.06 9.28 19.45
CA GLN A 460 5.90 8.94 20.27
C GLN A 460 5.17 7.77 19.59
N ILE A 461 4.74 6.78 20.35
CA ILE A 461 4.14 5.56 19.84
C ILE A 461 2.73 5.37 20.39
N GLY A 462 1.82 5.11 19.48
CA GLY A 462 0.46 4.68 19.76
C GLY A 462 0.27 3.18 19.51
N PRO A 463 0.60 2.31 20.48
CA PRO A 463 0.38 0.88 20.32
C PRO A 463 -1.13 0.61 20.36
N GLY A 464 -1.66 0.00 19.30
CA GLY A 464 -3.09 -0.30 19.23
C GLY A 464 -3.57 -1.08 20.45
N LEU A 465 -4.50 -0.48 21.22
CA LEU A 465 -4.95 -1.01 22.50
C LEU A 465 -6.08 -2.03 22.37
N PHE A 466 -6.75 -2.09 21.22
CA PHE A 466 -7.76 -3.12 20.92
C PHE A 466 -7.87 -3.39 19.42
N ASP A 467 -8.28 -4.62 19.10
CA ASP A 467 -8.47 -5.10 17.73
C ASP A 467 -9.80 -4.59 17.16
N VAL A 468 -9.72 -3.60 16.26
CA VAL A 468 -10.90 -3.07 15.56
C VAL A 468 -11.58 -4.08 14.65
N HIS A 469 -10.97 -5.25 14.37
CA HIS A 469 -11.58 -6.34 13.61
C HIS A 469 -12.46 -7.25 14.46
N SER A 470 -12.49 -7.06 15.78
CA SER A 470 -13.41 -7.70 16.71
C SER A 470 -14.49 -6.72 17.21
N PRO A 471 -15.74 -7.16 17.42
CA PRO A 471 -16.76 -6.37 18.10
C PRO A 471 -16.57 -6.34 19.63
N HIS A 472 -15.71 -7.20 20.18
CA HIS A 472 -15.46 -7.26 21.62
C HIS A 472 -14.55 -6.12 22.08
N SER A 473 -14.83 -5.59 23.28
CA SER A 473 -13.84 -4.79 24.01
C SER A 473 -13.03 -5.72 24.93
N PRO A 474 -11.70 -5.56 25.02
CA PRO A 474 -10.90 -6.24 26.03
C PRO A 474 -11.12 -5.68 27.46
N GLY A 475 -11.75 -4.50 27.61
CA GLY A 475 -11.96 -3.85 28.91
C GLY A 475 -10.82 -2.90 29.30
N SER A 476 -11.12 -1.93 30.16
CA SER A 476 -10.19 -0.86 30.55
C SER A 476 -8.95 -1.39 31.27
N GLU A 477 -9.08 -2.43 32.10
CA GLU A 477 -7.98 -3.00 32.88
C GLU A 477 -6.92 -3.62 31.96
N ILE A 478 -7.35 -4.35 30.92
CA ILE A 478 -6.42 -4.96 29.95
C ILE A 478 -5.71 -3.87 29.14
N MET A 479 -6.41 -2.79 28.78
CA MET A 479 -5.80 -1.66 28.06
C MET A 479 -4.82 -0.88 28.95
N ASP A 480 -5.11 -0.71 30.25
CA ASP A 480 -4.21 -0.11 31.24
C ASP A 480 -2.94 -0.96 31.41
N GLU A 481 -3.09 -2.28 31.54
CA GLU A 481 -1.97 -3.22 31.62
C GLU A 481 -1.07 -3.14 30.38
N ARG A 482 -1.66 -3.00 29.18
CA ARG A 482 -0.92 -2.81 27.93
C ARG A 482 -0.14 -1.50 27.92
N LEU A 483 -0.75 -0.39 28.33
CA LEU A 483 -0.03 0.89 28.44
C LEU A 483 1.13 0.79 29.44
N ARG A 484 0.89 0.17 30.60
CA ARG A 484 1.91 -0.03 31.64
C ARG A 484 3.06 -0.90 31.15
N HIS A 485 2.80 -1.94 30.36
CA HIS A 485 3.83 -2.80 29.77
C HIS A 485 4.88 -2.00 28.97
N PHE A 486 4.47 -0.95 28.27
CA PHE A 486 5.40 -0.14 27.49
C PHE A 486 6.24 0.85 28.33
N GLU A 487 5.83 1.13 29.57
CA GLU A 487 6.59 2.00 30.49
C GLU A 487 7.94 1.39 30.90
N ASP A 488 8.13 0.08 30.69
CA ASP A 488 9.41 -0.59 30.92
C ASP A 488 10.54 -0.02 30.03
N TYR A 489 10.21 0.70 28.95
CA TYR A 489 11.19 1.25 28.03
C TYR A 489 10.78 2.54 27.29
N MET A 490 9.56 3.04 27.46
CA MET A 490 9.10 4.33 26.92
C MET A 490 8.73 5.29 28.03
N ALA A 491 8.91 6.60 27.80
CA ALA A 491 8.37 7.58 28.73
C ALA A 491 6.84 7.66 28.60
N PRO A 492 6.11 7.94 29.71
CA PRO A 492 4.66 8.18 29.66
C PRO A 492 4.21 9.25 28.65
N SER A 493 5.06 10.25 28.39
CA SER A 493 4.82 11.32 27.41
C SER A 493 4.91 10.84 25.95
N ASP A 494 5.52 9.68 25.72
CA ASP A 494 5.68 9.12 24.38
C ASP A 494 4.59 8.12 24.02
N LEU A 495 3.82 7.65 25.01
CA LEU A 495 2.77 6.66 24.79
C LEU A 495 1.45 7.33 24.43
N TRP A 496 0.83 6.91 23.34
CA TRP A 496 -0.52 7.31 22.93
C TRP A 496 -1.51 6.16 23.14
N ALA A 497 -2.77 6.49 23.43
CA ALA A 497 -3.86 5.53 23.55
C ALA A 497 -4.76 5.61 22.30
N ASN A 498 -4.71 4.58 21.45
CA ASN A 498 -5.49 4.51 20.20
C ASN A 498 -5.92 3.07 19.86
N PRO A 499 -6.93 2.91 18.98
CA PRO A 499 -7.24 1.61 18.37
C PRO A 499 -6.12 1.09 17.45
N ASP A 500 -6.22 -0.19 17.09
CA ASP A 500 -5.33 -0.85 16.13
C ASP A 500 -5.36 -0.25 14.71
N CYS A 501 -6.50 0.28 14.25
CA CYS A 501 -6.69 0.81 12.89
C CYS A 501 -7.96 1.69 12.83
N GLY A 502 -8.35 2.16 11.65
CA GLY A 502 -9.63 2.85 11.41
C GLY A 502 -10.85 1.96 11.68
N MET A 503 -11.97 2.59 12.04
CA MET A 503 -13.16 1.92 12.55
C MET A 503 -14.34 1.89 11.56
N LYS A 504 -14.09 2.18 10.29
CA LYS A 504 -15.09 2.16 9.19
C LYS A 504 -15.99 0.91 9.14
N THR A 505 -15.46 -0.24 9.56
CA THR A 505 -16.14 -1.55 9.49
C THR A 505 -16.93 -1.92 10.75
N ARG A 506 -16.99 -1.04 11.75
CA ARG A 506 -17.71 -1.22 13.03
C ARG A 506 -19.01 -0.42 13.04
N THR A 507 -19.80 -0.65 14.08
CA THR A 507 -20.98 0.15 14.43
C THR A 507 -20.63 1.18 15.50
N TRP A 508 -21.46 2.22 15.64
CA TRP A 508 -21.28 3.25 16.68
C TRP A 508 -21.32 2.66 18.10
N GLU A 509 -22.25 1.75 18.38
CA GLU A 509 -22.36 1.08 19.69
C GLU A 509 -21.11 0.27 20.06
N GLU A 510 -20.52 -0.44 19.09
CA GLU A 510 -19.30 -1.21 19.32
C GLU A 510 -18.12 -0.30 19.66
N ILE A 511 -17.93 0.79 18.91
CA ILE A 511 -16.79 1.68 19.13
C ILE A 511 -16.97 2.53 20.38
N GLU A 512 -18.19 2.93 20.73
CA GLU A 512 -18.46 3.69 21.96
C GLU A 512 -18.03 2.89 23.18
N ARG A 513 -18.37 1.60 23.23
CA ARG A 513 -17.92 0.69 24.29
C ARG A 513 -16.39 0.57 24.32
N GLN A 514 -15.76 0.29 23.18
CA GLN A 514 -14.31 0.09 23.09
C GLN A 514 -13.52 1.35 23.45
N LEU A 515 -13.98 2.53 23.00
CA LEU A 515 -13.30 3.80 23.26
C LEU A 515 -13.55 4.30 24.68
N THR A 516 -14.71 4.03 25.27
CA THR A 516 -14.96 4.32 26.69
C THR A 516 -13.92 3.61 27.56
N ASP A 517 -13.68 2.32 27.32
CA ASP A 517 -12.67 1.55 28.04
C ASP A 517 -11.25 2.09 27.81
N MET A 518 -10.95 2.49 26.57
CA MET A 518 -9.65 3.05 26.19
C MET A 518 -9.37 4.40 26.88
N VAL A 519 -10.35 5.30 26.90
CA VAL A 519 -10.23 6.60 27.58
C VAL A 519 -10.14 6.40 29.09
N ALA A 520 -10.88 5.44 29.65
CA ALA A 520 -10.78 5.08 31.07
C ALA A 520 -9.38 4.58 31.44
N ALA A 521 -8.77 3.73 30.61
CA ALA A 521 -7.40 3.26 30.79
C ALA A 521 -6.38 4.41 30.76
N ALA A 522 -6.47 5.31 29.77
CA ALA A 522 -5.59 6.47 29.70
C ALA A 522 -5.73 7.40 30.92
N ARG A 523 -6.96 7.64 31.39
CA ARG A 523 -7.23 8.43 32.61
C ARG A 523 -6.65 7.77 33.87
N SER A 524 -6.79 6.45 34.00
CA SER A 524 -6.17 5.67 35.08
C SER A 524 -4.65 5.88 35.12
N ARG A 525 -3.99 5.76 33.95
CA ARG A 525 -2.54 5.99 33.83
C ARG A 525 -2.12 7.42 34.17
N ARG A 526 -2.87 8.42 33.71
CA ARG A 526 -2.65 9.84 34.04
C ARG A 526 -2.72 10.09 35.55
N ALA A 527 -3.76 9.58 36.21
CA ALA A 527 -3.92 9.71 37.65
C ALA A 527 -2.77 9.05 38.43
N ALA A 528 -2.29 7.88 37.97
CA ALA A 528 -1.19 7.16 38.61
C ALA A 528 0.14 7.93 38.61
N ILE A 529 0.37 8.80 37.63
CA ILE A 529 1.59 9.61 37.51
C ILE A 529 1.39 11.09 37.94
N GLY A 530 0.22 11.46 38.45
CA GLY A 530 -0.10 12.83 38.85
C GLY A 530 -0.20 13.83 37.69
N SER A 531 -0.56 13.34 36.49
CA SER A 531 -0.74 14.12 35.26
C SER A 531 -2.23 14.24 34.91
N GLU A 532 -3.05 14.74 35.82
CA GLU A 532 -4.45 15.08 35.48
C GLU A 532 -4.49 16.31 34.56
N PRO A 533 -5.37 16.32 33.54
CA PRO A 533 -5.59 17.49 32.70
C PRO A 533 -6.24 18.66 33.46
#